data_AF-A0A166XV72-F1
#
_entry.id   AF-A0A166XV72-F1
#
_cell.length_a   1.000
_cell.length_b   1.000
_cell.length_c   1.000
_cell.angle_alpha   90.00
_cell.angle_beta   90.00
_cell.angle_gamma   90.00
#
_symmetry.space_group_name_H-M   'P 1'
#
loop_
_entity.id
_entity.type
_entity.pdbx_description
1 polymer ?
#
loop_
_entity_poly.entity_id
_entity_poly.type
_entity_poly.pdbx_seq_one_letter_code
_entity_poly.pdbx_strand_id
1 'polypeptide(L)'
;MLPRLISISALLVSALTPSLAQSITGVDKRCTAPSQYCGNGAVCCPGSDCSLSGYCTLYGTAGQYCGNAVRCASGLACSTAGYCTPYGKAGDYCGNAVPCVAGLNCNWKSRCA
;
A
#
# COMPACT_ATOMS: atom_id res chain seq x y z
N MET A 1 68.33 -23.32 -15.35
CA MET A 1 67.12 -23.78 -16.06
C MET A 1 65.93 -23.56 -15.14
N LEU A 2 65.12 -22.55 -15.43
CA LEU A 2 63.92 -22.16 -14.68
C LEU A 2 62.80 -21.91 -15.72
N PRO A 3 61.71 -22.69 -15.76
CA PRO A 3 60.46 -22.28 -16.40
C PRO A 3 59.55 -21.69 -15.30
N ARG A 4 58.53 -20.85 -15.51
CA ARG A 4 57.80 -20.40 -16.70
C ARG A 4 56.78 -19.33 -16.23
N LEU A 5 56.47 -18.42 -17.15
CA LEU A 5 55.14 -17.87 -17.47
C LEU A 5 54.39 -17.02 -16.44
N ILE A 6 54.43 -15.73 -16.73
CA ILE A 6 53.41 -14.69 -16.53
C ILE A 6 52.00 -15.29 -16.67
N SER A 7 51.21 -15.31 -15.59
CA SER A 7 49.78 -15.62 -15.65
C SER A 7 48.95 -14.34 -15.65
N ILE A 8 48.10 -14.29 -16.66
CA ILE A 8 47.25 -13.19 -17.10
C ILE A 8 46.12 -12.99 -16.09
N SER A 9 45.91 -11.75 -15.65
CA SER A 9 44.75 -11.33 -14.87
C SER A 9 43.46 -11.56 -15.68
N ALA A 10 42.72 -12.62 -15.35
CA ALA A 10 41.39 -12.84 -15.90
C ALA A 10 40.38 -11.99 -15.12
N LEU A 11 39.86 -10.95 -15.80
CA LEU A 11 38.68 -10.19 -15.39
C LEU A 11 37.50 -11.15 -15.12
N LEU A 12 37.00 -11.16 -13.89
CA LEU A 12 35.66 -11.67 -13.57
C LEU A 12 34.77 -10.47 -13.24
N VAL A 13 34.21 -9.91 -14.31
CA VAL A 13 32.97 -9.13 -14.29
C VAL A 13 31.89 -10.02 -13.67
N SER A 14 31.60 -9.79 -12.40
CA SER A 14 30.36 -10.27 -11.78
C SER A 14 29.39 -9.10 -11.80
N ALA A 15 28.70 -8.94 -12.93
CA ALA A 15 27.50 -8.15 -13.00
C ALA A 15 26.51 -8.72 -11.97
N LEU A 16 26.27 -7.98 -10.89
CA LEU A 16 25.09 -8.19 -10.05
C LEU A 16 23.88 -7.92 -10.93
N THR A 17 23.37 -9.01 -11.52
CA THR A 17 22.10 -9.03 -12.19
C THR A 17 21.04 -8.60 -11.16
N PRO A 18 20.19 -7.60 -11.45
CA PRO A 18 18.93 -7.53 -10.73
C PRO A 18 18.25 -8.86 -11.03
N SER A 19 17.99 -9.66 -9.99
CA SER A 19 17.21 -10.88 -10.08
C SER A 19 15.93 -10.53 -10.82
N LEU A 20 15.88 -10.88 -12.12
CA LEU A 20 14.64 -10.93 -12.87
C LEU A 20 13.77 -11.88 -12.07
N ALA A 21 12.79 -11.33 -11.37
CA ALA A 21 11.66 -12.08 -10.88
C ALA A 21 11.10 -12.83 -12.09
N GLN A 22 11.46 -14.10 -12.18
CA GLN A 22 10.92 -15.04 -13.15
C GLN A 22 9.45 -15.21 -12.81
N SER A 23 8.59 -14.31 -13.30
CA SER A 23 7.17 -14.63 -13.41
C SER A 23 6.95 -15.23 -14.78
N ILE A 24 7.31 -16.51 -14.88
CA ILE A 24 6.96 -17.39 -15.99
C ILE A 24 5.43 -17.53 -16.02
N THR A 25 4.88 -17.58 -17.23
CA THR A 25 3.50 -17.99 -17.61
C THR A 25 2.35 -17.03 -17.27
N GLY A 26 1.95 -16.24 -18.28
CA GLY A 26 0.72 -16.55 -19.02
C GLY A 26 -0.62 -16.52 -18.27
N VAL A 27 -0.73 -15.80 -17.16
CA VAL A 27 -2.02 -15.36 -16.64
C VAL A 27 -2.03 -13.85 -16.77
N ASP A 28 -2.99 -13.32 -17.51
CA ASP A 28 -3.45 -11.94 -17.44
C ASP A 28 -3.74 -11.62 -15.96
N LYS A 29 -2.71 -11.28 -15.17
CA LYS A 29 -2.90 -10.83 -13.80
C LYS A 29 -3.49 -9.43 -13.92
N ARG A 30 -4.82 -9.38 -13.99
CA ARG A 30 -5.61 -8.16 -13.94
C ARG A 30 -5.30 -7.30 -12.73
N CYS A 31 -4.69 -7.90 -11.70
CA CYS A 31 -4.30 -7.22 -10.49
C CYS A 31 -3.06 -7.80 -9.81
N THR A 32 -2.40 -6.95 -9.03
CA THR A 32 -1.26 -7.22 -8.15
C THR A 32 -1.76 -7.68 -6.79
N ALA A 33 -1.30 -8.85 -6.34
CA ALA A 33 -1.70 -9.42 -5.06
C ALA A 33 -1.19 -8.57 -3.87
N PRO A 34 -1.82 -8.67 -2.69
CA PRO A 34 -1.29 -8.06 -1.47
C PRO A 34 0.19 -8.43 -1.24
N SER A 35 0.93 -7.51 -0.61
CA SER A 35 2.38 -7.56 -0.36
C SER A 35 3.28 -7.53 -1.61
N GLN A 36 2.72 -7.46 -2.82
CA GLN A 36 3.49 -7.27 -4.04
C GLN A 36 3.63 -5.78 -4.37
N TYR A 37 4.74 -5.40 -5.01
CA TYR A 37 5.01 -4.03 -5.41
C TYR A 37 4.01 -3.55 -6.47
N CYS A 38 3.46 -2.35 -6.27
CA CYS A 38 2.46 -1.70 -7.13
C CYS A 38 2.91 -0.35 -7.69
N GLY A 39 4.19 0.00 -7.57
CA GLY A 39 4.72 1.20 -8.23
C GLY A 39 4.60 1.12 -9.76
N ASN A 40 4.57 2.29 -10.40
CA ASN A 40 4.40 2.47 -11.86
C ASN A 40 3.01 2.08 -12.42
N GLY A 41 1.94 2.29 -11.64
CA GLY A 41 0.56 2.21 -12.15
C GLY A 41 -0.05 0.81 -12.17
N ALA A 42 0.56 -0.16 -11.49
CA ALA A 42 -0.04 -1.47 -11.30
C ALA A 42 -1.28 -1.40 -10.40
N VAL A 43 -2.35 -2.10 -10.77
CA VAL A 43 -3.62 -2.11 -10.02
C VAL A 43 -3.61 -3.23 -9.00
N CYS A 44 -3.90 -2.93 -7.73
CA CYS A 44 -4.00 -3.95 -6.67
C CYS A 44 -5.29 -4.77 -6.78
N CYS A 45 -5.26 -6.00 -6.27
CA CYS A 45 -6.44 -6.86 -6.27
C CYS A 45 -7.55 -6.32 -5.35
N PRO A 46 -8.82 -6.67 -5.62
CA PRO A 46 -9.95 -6.24 -4.78
C PRO A 46 -9.69 -6.51 -3.30
N GLY A 47 -10.00 -5.53 -2.46
CA GLY A 47 -9.72 -5.60 -1.02
C GLY A 47 -8.33 -5.06 -0.62
N SER A 48 -7.55 -4.57 -1.58
CA SER A 48 -6.25 -3.92 -1.33
C SER A 48 -6.05 -2.69 -2.18
N ASP A 49 -5.13 -1.82 -1.76
CA ASP A 49 -4.74 -0.63 -2.49
C ASP A 49 -3.22 -0.40 -2.40
N CYS A 50 -2.69 0.40 -3.31
CA CYS A 50 -1.28 0.73 -3.33
C CYS A 50 -0.96 1.71 -2.20
N SER A 51 -0.26 1.23 -1.17
CA SER A 51 0.19 2.08 -0.06
C SER A 51 1.29 3.05 -0.51
N LEU A 52 1.56 4.07 0.31
CA LEU A 52 2.67 5.01 0.06
C LEU A 52 4.05 4.33 0.01
N SER A 53 4.18 3.15 0.62
CA SER A 53 5.39 2.33 0.52
C SER A 53 5.56 1.64 -0.84
N GLY A 54 4.58 1.77 -1.74
CA GLY A 54 4.62 1.20 -3.09
C GLY A 54 4.24 -0.28 -3.16
N TYR A 55 3.59 -0.82 -2.14
CA TYR A 55 3.11 -2.21 -2.12
C TYR A 55 1.60 -2.27 -1.95
N CYS A 56 0.98 -3.28 -2.58
CA CYS A 56 -0.44 -3.55 -2.38
C CYS A 56 -0.67 -3.98 -0.94
N THR A 57 -1.47 -3.20 -0.22
CA THR A 57 -1.78 -3.44 1.18
C THR A 57 -3.29 -3.60 1.33
N LEU A 58 -3.70 -4.59 2.12
CA LEU A 58 -5.12 -4.81 2.42
C LEU A 58 -5.74 -3.55 3.04
N TYR A 59 -7.01 -3.32 2.77
CA TYR A 59 -7.73 -2.23 3.43
C TYR A 59 -7.78 -2.42 4.95
N GLY A 60 -7.63 -1.32 5.69
CA GLY A 60 -7.75 -1.32 7.15
C GLY A 60 -9.20 -1.59 7.57
N THR A 61 -9.38 -2.49 8.52
CA THR A 61 -10.68 -2.72 9.19
C THR A 61 -10.87 -1.75 10.35
N ALA A 62 -12.07 -1.70 10.93
CA ALA A 62 -12.36 -0.84 12.07
C ALA A 62 -11.34 -1.06 13.21
N GLY A 63 -10.81 0.02 13.76
CA GLY A 63 -9.78 0.01 14.80
C GLY A 63 -8.35 -0.22 14.32
N GLN A 64 -8.12 -0.57 13.04
CA GLN A 64 -6.76 -0.65 12.51
C GLN A 64 -6.18 0.74 12.24
N TYR A 65 -4.87 0.85 12.41
CA TYR A 65 -4.14 2.07 12.11
C TYR A 65 -4.08 2.30 10.59
N CYS A 66 -4.46 3.49 10.15
CA CYS A 66 -4.47 3.93 8.75
C CYS A 66 -3.37 4.97 8.41
N GLY A 67 -2.50 5.31 9.36
CA GLY A 67 -1.30 6.10 9.06
C GLY A 67 -0.35 5.35 8.13
N ASN A 68 0.34 6.08 7.24
CA ASN A 68 1.12 5.58 6.09
C ASN A 68 0.30 5.06 4.89
N ALA A 69 -0.93 5.58 4.70
CA ALA A 69 -1.77 5.36 3.52
C ALA A 69 -2.28 3.94 3.30
N VAL A 70 -2.49 3.21 4.38
CA VAL A 70 -3.43 2.09 4.35
C VAL A 70 -4.83 2.71 4.30
N ARG A 71 -5.48 2.65 3.13
CA ARG A 71 -6.87 3.09 3.03
C ARG A 71 -7.75 2.21 3.91
N CYS A 72 -8.72 2.81 4.57
CA CYS A 72 -9.73 2.05 5.29
C CYS A 72 -10.71 1.38 4.32
N ALA A 73 -11.30 0.27 4.76
CA ALA A 73 -12.35 -0.40 3.99
C ALA A 73 -13.57 0.51 3.80
N SER A 74 -14.42 0.16 2.83
CA SER A 74 -15.67 0.90 2.58
C SER A 74 -16.50 1.05 3.86
N GLY A 75 -17.09 2.24 4.06
CA GLY A 75 -17.86 2.57 5.27
C GLY A 75 -17.00 2.99 6.47
N LEU A 76 -15.68 3.07 6.31
CA LEU A 76 -14.75 3.58 7.31
C LEU A 76 -13.96 4.77 6.77
N ALA A 77 -13.59 5.66 7.67
CA ALA A 77 -12.68 6.76 7.40
C ALA A 77 -11.49 6.73 8.36
N CYS A 78 -10.36 7.27 7.91
CA CYS A 78 -9.21 7.47 8.78
C CYS A 78 -9.47 8.68 9.68
N SER A 79 -9.63 8.45 10.98
CA SER A 79 -9.78 9.54 11.97
C SER A 79 -8.47 10.34 12.12
N THR A 80 -8.51 11.52 12.75
CA THR A 80 -7.29 12.25 13.11
C THR A 80 -6.39 11.50 14.10
N ALA A 81 -6.96 10.55 14.86
CA ALA A 81 -6.17 9.65 15.70
C ALA A 81 -5.40 8.60 14.88
N GLY A 82 -5.61 8.54 13.55
CA GLY A 82 -4.94 7.61 12.65
C GLY A 82 -5.54 6.22 12.64
N TYR A 83 -6.80 6.05 13.05
CA TYR A 83 -7.47 4.75 13.05
C TYR A 83 -8.71 4.73 12.17
N CYS A 84 -8.92 3.62 11.46
CA CYS A 84 -10.11 3.37 10.68
C CYS A 84 -11.34 3.30 11.59
N THR A 85 -12.23 4.26 11.41
CA THR A 85 -13.41 4.47 12.25
C THR A 85 -14.65 4.56 11.35
N PRO A 86 -15.81 4.00 11.75
CA PRO A 86 -17.04 4.19 10.99
C PRO A 86 -17.37 5.66 10.78
N TYR A 87 -17.93 6.00 9.62
CA TYR A 87 -18.47 7.34 9.38
C TYR A 87 -19.56 7.67 10.40
N GLY A 88 -19.61 8.94 10.83
CA GLY A 88 -20.65 9.43 11.73
C GLY A 88 -22.03 9.46 11.05
N LYS A 89 -23.05 8.93 11.72
CA LYS A 89 -24.46 9.01 11.32
C LYS A 89 -25.11 10.28 11.89
N ALA A 90 -26.33 10.59 11.46
CA ALA A 90 -27.06 11.75 11.98
C ALA A 90 -27.12 11.74 13.51
N GLY A 91 -26.68 12.84 14.14
CA GLY A 91 -26.58 12.97 15.59
C GLY A 91 -25.28 12.46 16.22
N ASP A 92 -24.43 11.73 15.49
CA ASP A 92 -23.12 11.31 16.00
C ASP A 92 -22.19 12.51 16.15
N TYR A 93 -21.24 12.40 17.09
CA TYR A 93 -20.21 13.40 17.30
C TYR A 93 -19.10 13.28 16.24
N CYS A 94 -18.79 14.39 15.56
CA CYS A 94 -17.79 14.45 14.49
C CYS A 94 -16.55 15.31 14.83
N GLY A 95 -16.38 15.72 16.08
CA GLY A 95 -15.25 16.57 16.51
C GLY A 95 -13.88 15.89 16.51
N ASN A 96 -13.81 14.55 16.35
CA ASN A 96 -12.56 13.81 16.14
C ASN A 96 -12.15 13.72 14.67
N ALA A 97 -12.68 14.64 13.83
CA ALA A 97 -12.49 14.66 12.38
C ALA A 97 -12.82 13.32 11.69
N VAL A 98 -13.70 12.52 12.29
CA VAL A 98 -14.33 11.40 11.59
C VAL A 98 -15.41 12.02 10.71
N PRO A 99 -15.29 11.91 9.37
CA PRO A 99 -16.30 12.45 8.48
C PRO A 99 -17.67 11.81 8.73
N CYS A 100 -18.72 12.58 8.47
CA CYS A 100 -20.08 12.07 8.47
C CYS A 100 -20.34 11.23 7.21
N VAL A 101 -21.36 10.40 7.25
CA VAL A 101 -21.85 9.70 6.04
C VAL A 101 -22.24 10.72 4.97
N ALA A 102 -22.18 10.30 3.71
CA ALA A 102 -22.53 11.15 2.58
C ALA A 102 -23.92 11.79 2.76
N GLY A 103 -24.00 13.10 2.49
CA GLY A 103 -25.21 13.89 2.66
C GLY A 103 -25.34 14.61 4.02
N LEU A 104 -24.45 14.33 4.98
CA LEU A 104 -24.39 15.05 6.26
C LEU A 104 -23.09 15.85 6.36
N ASN A 105 -23.12 16.96 7.08
CA ASN A 105 -21.94 17.74 7.42
C ASN A 105 -21.75 17.81 8.93
N CYS A 106 -20.50 18.02 9.36
CA CYS A 106 -20.22 18.30 10.76
C CYS A 106 -20.66 19.73 11.06
N ASN A 107 -21.77 19.89 11.78
CA ASN A 107 -22.30 21.22 12.11
C ASN A 107 -21.53 21.90 13.25
N TRP A 108 -21.90 23.13 13.58
CA TRP A 108 -21.27 23.94 14.63
C TRP A 108 -21.32 23.32 16.04
N LYS A 109 -22.22 22.35 16.29
CA LYS A 109 -22.30 21.58 17.54
C LYS A 109 -21.42 20.33 17.52
N SER A 110 -20.57 20.18 16.51
CA SER A 110 -19.78 18.97 16.25
C SER A 110 -20.66 17.73 16.11
N ARG A 111 -21.82 17.87 15.47
CA ARG A 111 -22.75 16.78 15.20
C ARG A 111 -22.94 16.60 13.70
N CYS A 112 -23.03 15.36 13.25
CA CYS A 112 -23.43 15.06 11.88
C CYS A 112 -24.90 15.43 11.68
N ALA A 113 -25.17 16.38 10.78
CA ALA A 113 -26.50 16.89 10.47
C ALA A 113 -26.62 17.32 9.01
#